data_AF-A0AAU9FC13-F1
#
_entry.id   AF-A0AAU9FC13-F1
#
_cell.length_a   1.000
_cell.length_b   1.000
_cell.length_c   1.000
_cell.angle_alpha   90.00
_cell.angle_beta   90.00
_cell.angle_gamma   90.00
#
_symmetry.space_group_name_H-M   'P 1'
#
loop_
_entity.id
_entity.type
_entity.pdbx_description
1 polymer ?
#
loop_
_entity_poly.entity_id
_entity_poly.type
_entity_poly.pdbx_seq_one_letter_code
_entity_poly.pdbx_strand_id
1 'polypeptide(L)'
;MVSWLSLAAGHLFWNWRYLLFGQITSQWSLVYLSNRLWHLCGITSVSGAIFVTIHHLNPQRMVKNSTKIKALWVCYWINMIALVYWTCIHTYVYPLNRDPTSPTYFTDLYKVWTHAMPPIFFHFDHLIVAQPTRLLHFLYPLEFVWIYTGFTLVYYVMGGLDLKGRRYTYNVLNYTNPREALLTIGLISASSVFVSTLQYVVYRFRTFLARSVIPELIFASTTNS
;
A
#
# COMPACT_ATOMS: atom_id res chain seq x y z
N MET A 1 -7.22 -15.46 -16.19
CA MET A 1 -7.67 -14.33 -15.33
C MET A 1 -8.66 -14.79 -14.23
N VAL A 2 -8.43 -15.93 -13.55
CA VAL A 2 -9.43 -16.53 -12.61
C VAL A 2 -8.89 -16.74 -11.17
N SER A 3 -7.66 -16.37 -10.80
CA SER A 3 -7.16 -16.63 -9.43
C SER A 3 -7.37 -15.50 -8.41
N TRP A 4 -7.56 -14.25 -8.84
CA TRP A 4 -7.52 -13.09 -7.93
C TRP A 4 -8.84 -12.84 -7.17
N LEU A 5 -9.98 -13.09 -7.81
CA LEU A 5 -11.29 -13.04 -7.16
C LEU A 5 -11.43 -14.11 -6.09
N SER A 6 -10.88 -15.30 -6.32
CA SER A 6 -10.92 -16.43 -5.38
C SER A 6 -10.05 -16.19 -4.14
N LEU A 7 -8.92 -15.47 -4.29
CA LEU A 7 -8.04 -15.12 -3.16
C LEU A 7 -8.56 -13.93 -2.35
N ALA A 8 -9.12 -12.90 -3.02
CA ALA A 8 -9.80 -11.79 -2.35
C ALA A 8 -11.10 -12.24 -1.66
N ALA A 9 -11.87 -13.13 -2.30
CA ALA A 9 -13.04 -13.78 -1.70
C ALA A 9 -12.64 -14.71 -0.55
N GLY A 10 -11.54 -15.45 -0.69
CA GLY A 10 -10.99 -16.27 0.40
C GLY A 10 -10.60 -15.45 1.63
N HIS A 11 -10.05 -14.25 1.45
CA HIS A 11 -9.73 -13.34 2.56
C HIS A 11 -10.95 -12.62 3.15
N LEU A 12 -11.95 -12.29 2.32
CA LEU A 12 -13.26 -11.81 2.77
C LEU A 12 -14.01 -12.89 3.58
N PHE A 13 -13.94 -14.15 3.14
CA PHE A 13 -14.54 -15.30 3.80
C PHE A 13 -13.80 -15.69 5.08
N TRP A 14 -12.47 -15.58 5.10
CA TRP A 14 -11.66 -15.78 6.30
C TRP A 14 -11.91 -14.66 7.33
N ASN A 15 -11.97 -13.39 6.92
CA ASN A 15 -12.33 -12.26 7.79
C ASN A 15 -13.78 -12.31 8.28
N TRP A 16 -14.71 -12.86 7.48
CA TRP A 16 -16.11 -13.02 7.88
C TRP A 16 -16.27 -13.90 9.13
N ARG A 17 -15.44 -14.95 9.29
CA ARG A 17 -15.45 -15.76 10.53
C ARG A 17 -14.95 -14.98 11.75
N TYR A 18 -14.05 -14.01 11.59
CA TYR A 18 -13.62 -13.13 12.69
C TYR A 18 -14.62 -12.01 12.99
N LEU A 19 -15.48 -11.64 12.03
CA LEU A 19 -16.57 -10.69 12.25
C LEU A 19 -17.73 -11.28 13.06
N LEU A 20 -17.98 -12.60 12.96
CA LEU A 20 -19.05 -13.27 13.72
C LEU A 20 -18.62 -13.67 15.14
N PHE A 21 -17.32 -13.84 15.40
CA PHE A 21 -16.80 -14.30 16.70
C PHE A 21 -15.84 -13.32 17.41
N GLY A 22 -15.56 -12.16 16.82
CA GLY A 22 -14.58 -11.18 17.33
C GLY A 22 -15.19 -9.80 17.56
N GLN A 23 -15.82 -9.64 18.72
CA GLN A 23 -16.33 -8.37 19.23
C GLN A 23 -15.16 -7.43 19.59
N ILE A 24 -14.59 -6.72 18.61
CA ILE A 24 -13.76 -5.51 18.85
C ILE A 24 -14.22 -4.39 17.92
N THR A 25 -15.34 -3.81 18.33
CA THR A 25 -15.69 -2.38 18.36
C THR A 25 -15.00 -1.44 17.38
N SER A 26 -15.83 -0.93 16.49
CA SER A 26 -15.76 0.19 15.54
C SER A 26 -15.13 1.52 15.99
N GLN A 27 -14.53 1.65 17.19
CA GLN A 27 -13.97 2.93 17.67
C GLN A 27 -12.47 3.12 17.42
N TRP A 28 -11.76 2.07 16.99
CA TRP A 28 -10.29 2.08 16.88
C TRP A 28 -9.78 1.95 15.44
N SER A 29 -10.67 2.09 14.45
CA SER A 29 -10.38 1.75 13.04
C SER A 29 -9.40 2.69 12.33
N LEU A 30 -9.25 3.93 12.80
CA LEU A 30 -8.32 4.92 12.23
C LEU A 30 -6.91 4.86 12.85
N VAL A 31 -6.80 4.26 14.05
CA VAL A 31 -5.56 4.25 14.85
C VAL A 31 -4.59 3.17 14.34
N TYR A 32 -5.09 2.03 13.86
CA TYR A 32 -4.27 0.94 13.35
C TYR A 32 -4.35 0.84 11.83
N LEU A 33 -3.70 1.79 11.14
CA LEU A 33 -3.60 1.88 9.67
C LEU A 33 -3.20 0.54 9.02
N SER A 34 -2.28 -0.15 9.67
CA SER A 34 -1.79 -1.52 9.47
C SER A 34 -2.80 -2.55 8.96
N ASN A 35 -3.93 -2.73 9.67
CA ASN A 35 -4.90 -3.77 9.34
C ASN A 35 -5.84 -3.33 8.19
N ARG A 36 -5.86 -2.04 7.87
CA ARG A 36 -6.77 -1.46 6.87
C ARG A 36 -6.16 -1.28 5.49
N LEU A 37 -4.84 -1.23 5.39
CA LEU A 37 -4.14 -1.23 4.10
C LEU A 37 -4.52 -2.43 3.24
N TRP A 38 -4.74 -3.61 3.84
CA TRP A 38 -5.25 -4.79 3.12
C TRP A 38 -6.58 -4.58 2.40
N HIS A 39 -7.54 -3.95 3.09
CA HIS A 39 -8.86 -3.69 2.51
C HIS A 39 -8.78 -2.62 1.41
N LEU A 40 -7.99 -1.57 1.63
CA LEU A 40 -7.76 -0.53 0.64
C LEU A 40 -7.07 -1.10 -0.62
N CYS A 41 -6.16 -2.05 -0.47
CA CYS A 41 -5.54 -2.74 -1.59
C CYS A 41 -6.56 -3.55 -2.38
N GLY A 42 -7.39 -4.36 -1.69
CA GLY A 42 -8.45 -5.13 -2.34
C GLY A 42 -9.42 -4.25 -3.13
N ILE A 43 -9.86 -3.13 -2.55
CA ILE A 43 -10.74 -2.16 -3.22
C ILE A 43 -10.05 -1.54 -4.44
N THR A 44 -8.78 -1.16 -4.30
CA THR A 44 -8.02 -0.52 -5.38
C THR A 44 -7.77 -1.49 -6.55
N SER A 45 -7.41 -2.74 -6.27
CA SER A 45 -7.19 -3.76 -7.31
C SER A 45 -8.49 -4.13 -8.03
N VAL A 46 -9.60 -4.32 -7.30
CA VAL A 46 -10.92 -4.60 -7.91
C VAL A 46 -11.38 -3.42 -8.77
N SER A 47 -11.25 -2.19 -8.25
CA SER A 47 -11.60 -0.98 -9.00
C SER A 47 -10.74 -0.85 -10.25
N GLY A 48 -9.43 -1.10 -10.16
CA GLY A 48 -8.51 -1.12 -11.29
C GLY A 48 -8.92 -2.12 -12.37
N ALA A 49 -9.26 -3.35 -11.98
CA ALA A 49 -9.74 -4.37 -12.91
C ALA A 49 -11.02 -3.94 -13.62
N ILE A 50 -12.00 -3.39 -12.89
CA ILE A 50 -13.25 -2.86 -13.46
C ILE A 50 -12.95 -1.75 -14.48
N PHE A 51 -12.05 -0.82 -14.17
CA PHE A 51 -11.69 0.26 -15.09
C PHE A 51 -10.99 -0.24 -16.36
N VAL A 52 -10.12 -1.24 -16.25
CA VAL A 52 -9.49 -1.88 -17.42
C VAL A 52 -10.55 -2.57 -18.28
N THR A 53 -11.48 -3.32 -17.67
CA THR A 53 -12.60 -3.94 -18.40
C THR A 53 -13.47 -2.89 -19.11
N ILE A 54 -13.83 -1.80 -18.43
CA ILE A 54 -14.60 -0.71 -19.03
C ILE A 54 -13.82 -0.04 -20.17
N HIS A 55 -12.50 0.13 -20.02
CA HIS A 55 -11.66 0.70 -21.07
C HIS A 55 -11.68 -0.15 -22.34
N HIS A 56 -11.57 -1.47 -22.22
CA HIS A 56 -11.65 -2.38 -23.36
C HIS A 56 -13.05 -2.47 -23.99
N LEU A 57 -14.11 -2.35 -23.19
CA LEU A 57 -15.48 -2.41 -23.70
C LEU A 57 -15.98 -1.07 -24.26
N ASN A 58 -15.60 0.06 -23.65
CA ASN A 58 -16.14 1.39 -23.93
C ASN A 58 -15.15 2.52 -23.54
N PRO A 59 -14.11 2.79 -24.36
CA PRO A 59 -13.05 3.76 -24.01
C PRO A 59 -13.58 5.19 -23.82
N GLN A 60 -14.63 5.59 -24.55
CA GLN A 60 -15.31 6.89 -24.41
C GLN A 60 -15.82 7.16 -22.98
N ARG A 61 -16.26 6.10 -22.28
CA ARG A 61 -16.78 6.21 -20.89
C ARG A 61 -15.68 6.52 -19.88
N MET A 62 -14.43 6.15 -20.17
CA MET A 62 -13.28 6.42 -19.31
C MET A 62 -12.91 7.90 -19.31
N VAL A 63 -12.94 8.55 -20.49
CA VAL A 63 -12.64 9.98 -20.64
C VAL A 63 -13.61 10.84 -19.81
N LYS A 64 -14.90 10.49 -19.81
CA LYS A 64 -15.93 11.18 -19.02
C LYS A 64 -15.77 11.01 -17.50
N ASN A 65 -15.20 9.89 -17.04
CA ASN A 65 -15.04 9.57 -15.62
C ASN A 65 -13.66 9.97 -15.05
N SER A 66 -13.03 11.00 -15.60
CA SER A 66 -11.66 11.44 -15.23
C SER A 66 -11.42 11.58 -13.73
N THR A 67 -12.38 12.09 -12.96
CA THR A 67 -12.24 12.26 -11.50
C THR A 67 -12.12 10.93 -10.75
N LYS A 68 -12.92 9.92 -11.13
CA LYS A 68 -12.87 8.59 -10.48
C LYS A 68 -11.56 7.88 -10.79
N ILE A 69 -11.05 8.07 -12.01
CA ILE A 69 -9.74 7.57 -12.41
C ILE A 69 -8.65 8.26 -11.59
N LYS A 70 -8.67 9.59 -11.45
CA LYS A 70 -7.70 10.33 -10.62
C LYS A 70 -7.73 9.88 -9.15
N ALA A 71 -8.93 9.68 -8.58
CA ALA A 71 -9.08 9.18 -7.21
C ALA A 71 -8.49 7.77 -7.04
N LEU A 72 -8.76 6.87 -7.99
CA LEU A 72 -8.14 5.53 -8.00
C LEU A 72 -6.61 5.63 -8.04
N TRP A 73 -6.08 6.52 -8.88
CA TRP A 73 -4.64 6.77 -8.97
C TRP A 73 -4.05 7.20 -7.63
N VAL A 74 -4.68 8.17 -6.96
CA VAL A 74 -4.24 8.62 -5.63
C VAL A 74 -4.25 7.47 -4.62
N CYS A 75 -5.36 6.71 -4.56
CA CYS A 75 -5.47 5.55 -3.67
C CYS A 75 -4.42 4.48 -3.97
N TYR A 76 -4.13 4.22 -5.24
CA TYR A 76 -3.12 3.27 -5.67
C TYR A 76 -1.73 3.67 -5.17
N TRP A 77 -1.32 4.93 -5.39
CA TRP A 77 0.00 5.41 -4.97
C TRP A 77 0.18 5.42 -3.46
N ILE A 78 -0.85 5.81 -2.71
CA ILE A 78 -0.83 5.76 -1.25
C ILE A 78 -0.67 4.31 -0.77
N ASN A 79 -1.44 3.37 -1.31
CA ASN A 79 -1.35 1.95 -0.94
C ASN A 79 0.03 1.36 -1.25
N MET A 80 0.58 1.64 -2.44
CA MET A 80 1.87 1.10 -2.88
C MET A 80 2.99 1.46 -1.89
N ILE A 81 3.04 2.73 -1.48
CA ILE A 81 4.06 3.25 -0.57
C ILE A 81 3.80 2.84 0.88
N ALA A 82 2.55 2.90 1.33
CA ALA A 82 2.18 2.50 2.69
C ALA A 82 2.49 1.02 2.96
N LEU A 83 2.32 0.14 1.98
CA LEU A 83 2.67 -1.27 2.09
C LEU A 83 4.18 -1.48 2.23
N VAL A 84 5.02 -0.73 1.49
CA VAL A 84 6.48 -0.82 1.62
C VAL A 84 6.91 -0.46 3.04
N TYR A 85 6.37 0.63 3.62
CA TYR A 85 6.65 0.96 5.02
C TYR A 85 6.21 -0.11 6.00
N TRP A 86 5.02 -0.64 5.77
CA TRP A 86 4.45 -1.66 6.64
C TRP A 86 5.35 -2.89 6.72
N THR A 87 5.87 -3.32 5.58
CA THR A 87 6.82 -4.43 5.48
C THR A 87 8.16 -4.09 6.12
N CYS A 88 8.71 -2.90 5.89
CA CYS A 88 9.97 -2.48 6.52
C CYS A 88 9.86 -2.48 8.05
N ILE A 89 8.78 -1.91 8.61
CA ILE A 89 8.57 -1.88 10.07
C ILE A 89 8.46 -3.32 10.62
N HIS A 90 7.71 -4.20 9.97
CA HIS A 90 7.55 -5.58 10.42
C HIS A 90 8.82 -6.44 10.25
N THR A 91 9.63 -6.18 9.23
CA THR A 91 10.87 -6.92 8.99
C THR A 91 12.01 -6.44 9.89
N TYR A 92 12.11 -5.14 10.19
CA TYR A 92 13.25 -4.58 10.92
C TYR A 92 12.98 -4.31 12.41
N VAL A 93 11.77 -3.86 12.77
CA VAL A 93 11.47 -3.38 14.13
C VAL A 93 10.86 -4.47 15.00
N TYR A 94 10.00 -5.32 14.43
CA TYR A 94 9.29 -6.36 15.18
C TYR A 94 10.15 -7.56 15.63
N PRO A 95 11.16 -8.03 14.88
CA PRO A 95 11.99 -9.15 15.33
C PRO A 95 12.82 -8.83 16.58
N LEU A 96 13.09 -7.54 16.84
CA LEU A 96 13.84 -7.07 18.00
C LEU A 96 13.04 -7.17 19.32
N ASN A 97 11.71 -7.24 19.26
CA ASN A 97 10.81 -7.22 20.42
C ASN A 97 10.00 -8.52 20.55
N ARG A 98 10.63 -9.66 20.28
CA ARG A 98 9.99 -10.98 20.34
C ARG A 98 9.78 -11.42 21.78
N ASP A 99 8.54 -11.30 22.26
CA ASP A 99 8.07 -11.98 23.47
C ASP A 99 7.17 -13.17 23.07
N PRO A 100 7.66 -14.43 23.22
CA PRO A 100 6.89 -15.64 22.92
C PRO A 100 5.63 -15.80 23.80
N THR A 101 5.55 -15.11 24.92
CA THR A 101 4.43 -15.21 25.87
C THR A 101 3.30 -14.24 25.58
N SER A 102 3.49 -13.31 24.63
CA SER A 102 2.48 -12.30 24.31
C SER A 102 1.24 -12.92 23.63
N PRO A 103 0.01 -12.51 24.01
CA PRO A 103 -1.22 -12.96 23.35
C PRO A 103 -1.34 -12.47 21.90
N THR A 104 -0.42 -11.58 21.48
CA THR A 104 -0.27 -11.08 20.10
C THR A 104 0.73 -11.90 19.27
N TYR A 105 1.21 -13.03 19.78
CA TYR A 105 2.11 -13.92 19.06
C TYR A 105 1.35 -14.65 17.95
N PHE A 106 1.62 -14.26 16.70
CA PHE A 106 1.12 -14.96 15.52
C PHE A 106 2.17 -15.92 14.95
N THR A 107 1.73 -16.92 14.19
CA THR A 107 2.62 -17.83 13.46
C THR A 107 3.46 -17.09 12.43
N ASP A 108 4.64 -17.61 12.11
CA ASP A 108 5.53 -16.97 11.14
C ASP A 108 4.92 -16.92 9.73
N LEU A 109 4.10 -17.92 9.37
CA LEU A 109 3.32 -17.90 8.14
C LEU A 109 2.32 -16.74 8.11
N TYR A 110 1.60 -16.49 9.20
CA TYR A 110 0.67 -15.36 9.28
C TYR A 110 1.41 -14.03 9.11
N LYS A 111 2.58 -13.87 9.73
CA LYS A 111 3.38 -12.63 9.61
C LYS A 111 3.86 -12.39 8.18
N VAL A 112 4.40 -13.42 7.53
CA VAL A 112 4.82 -13.32 6.13
C VAL A 112 3.61 -12.98 5.26
N TRP A 113 2.48 -13.66 5.49
CA TRP A 113 1.25 -13.42 4.77
C TRP A 113 0.77 -11.98 4.93
N THR A 114 0.66 -11.46 6.17
CA THR A 114 0.08 -10.14 6.46
C THR A 114 0.99 -8.96 6.19
N HIS A 115 2.31 -9.16 6.18
CA HIS A 115 3.27 -8.06 6.12
C HIS A 115 4.17 -8.10 4.89
N ALA A 116 4.53 -9.27 4.36
CA ALA A 116 5.44 -9.36 3.22
C ALA A 116 4.70 -9.57 1.88
N MET A 117 3.60 -10.31 1.86
CA MET A 117 2.90 -10.61 0.60
C MET A 117 2.23 -9.40 -0.07
N PRO A 118 1.59 -8.44 0.64
CA PRO A 118 0.96 -7.28 0.02
C PRO A 118 1.85 -6.45 -0.89
N PRO A 119 3.02 -5.93 -0.43
CA PRO A 119 3.86 -5.10 -1.29
C PRO A 119 4.36 -5.89 -2.50
N ILE A 120 4.62 -7.20 -2.36
CA ILE A 120 5.09 -8.05 -3.45
C ILE A 120 4.02 -8.11 -4.53
N PHE A 121 2.78 -8.46 -4.15
CA PHE A 121 1.67 -8.53 -5.11
C PHE A 121 1.37 -7.18 -5.75
N PHE A 122 1.36 -6.10 -4.96
CA PHE A 122 1.09 -4.76 -5.48
C PHE A 122 2.20 -4.26 -6.42
N HIS A 123 3.46 -4.64 -6.14
CA HIS A 123 4.58 -4.33 -7.03
C HIS A 123 4.51 -5.11 -8.34
N PHE A 124 4.19 -6.40 -8.31
CA PHE A 124 3.97 -7.19 -9.53
C PHE A 124 2.80 -6.64 -10.36
N ASP A 125 1.70 -6.25 -9.72
CA ASP A 125 0.58 -5.59 -10.39
C ASP A 125 1.03 -4.30 -11.10
N HIS A 126 1.86 -3.49 -10.44
CA HIS A 126 2.45 -2.28 -11.04
C HIS A 126 3.30 -2.58 -12.30
N LEU A 127 4.04 -3.68 -12.26
CA LEU A 127 4.89 -4.12 -13.37
C LEU A 127 4.06 -4.63 -14.55
N ILE A 128 3.04 -5.47 -14.29
CA ILE A 128 2.20 -6.13 -15.31
C ILE A 128 1.23 -5.15 -15.96
N VAL A 129 0.52 -4.34 -15.16
CA VAL A 129 -0.50 -3.38 -15.66
C VAL A 129 0.16 -2.20 -16.40
N ALA A 130 1.49 -2.09 -16.29
CA ALA A 130 2.29 -1.06 -16.94
C ALA A 130 1.82 0.37 -16.65
N GLN A 131 1.38 0.62 -15.41
CA GLN A 131 0.80 1.91 -15.05
C GLN A 131 1.78 3.08 -15.29
N PRO A 132 1.33 4.20 -15.88
CA PRO A 132 2.17 5.37 -16.15
C PRO A 132 2.57 6.12 -14.88
N THR A 133 3.84 6.05 -14.49
CA THR A 133 4.36 6.77 -13.32
C THR A 133 4.86 8.16 -13.69
N ARG A 134 4.50 9.17 -12.89
CA ARG A 134 4.99 10.55 -13.00
C ARG A 134 5.73 10.91 -11.73
N LEU A 135 6.74 11.78 -11.84
CA LEU A 135 7.55 12.19 -10.69
C LEU A 135 6.69 12.80 -9.58
N LEU A 136 5.69 13.62 -9.91
CA LEU A 136 4.80 14.26 -8.94
C LEU A 136 3.92 13.30 -8.11
N HIS A 137 3.89 11.99 -8.44
CA HIS A 137 3.11 11.02 -7.66
C HIS A 137 3.64 10.83 -6.23
N PHE A 138 4.85 11.30 -5.89
CA PHE A 138 5.33 11.29 -4.50
C PHE A 138 4.52 12.22 -3.58
N LEU A 139 3.78 13.20 -4.13
CA LEU A 139 2.97 14.12 -3.32
C LEU A 139 1.83 13.39 -2.60
N TYR A 140 1.21 12.39 -3.24
CA TYR A 140 0.09 11.65 -2.65
C TYR A 140 0.45 10.90 -1.34
N PRO A 141 1.48 10.05 -1.31
CA PRO A 141 1.89 9.40 -0.06
C PRO A 141 2.46 10.42 0.94
N LEU A 142 3.11 11.50 0.49
CA LEU A 142 3.65 12.52 1.38
C LEU A 142 2.54 13.28 2.11
N GLU A 143 1.53 13.75 1.40
CA GLU A 143 0.34 14.38 2.00
C GLU A 143 -0.34 13.45 2.99
N PHE A 144 -0.48 12.16 2.64
CA PHE A 144 -1.05 11.16 3.53
C PHE A 144 -0.25 10.99 4.83
N VAL A 145 1.09 10.96 4.76
CA VAL A 145 1.98 10.91 5.94
C VAL A 145 1.76 12.12 6.85
N TRP A 146 1.65 13.32 6.30
CA TRP A 146 1.43 14.54 7.07
C TRP A 146 0.04 14.61 7.70
N ILE A 147 -1.00 14.25 6.96
CA ILE A 147 -2.37 14.17 7.48
C ILE A 147 -2.44 13.17 8.64
N TYR A 148 -1.84 11.98 8.46
CA TYR A 148 -1.81 10.96 9.49
C TYR A 148 -1.01 11.40 10.72
N THR A 149 0.12 12.07 10.51
CA THR A 149 0.93 12.66 11.59
C THR A 149 0.14 13.69 12.40
N GLY A 150 -0.64 14.53 11.73
CA GLY A 150 -1.54 15.49 12.38
C GLY A 150 -2.59 14.78 13.23
N PHE A 151 -3.23 13.74 12.68
CA PHE A 151 -4.18 12.91 13.41
C PHE A 151 -3.56 12.26 14.66
N THR A 152 -2.38 11.64 14.54
CA THR A 152 -1.71 10.97 15.68
C THR A 152 -1.21 11.97 16.73
N LEU A 153 -0.85 13.18 16.32
CA LEU A 153 -0.49 14.25 17.25
C LEU A 153 -1.70 14.73 18.06
N VAL A 154 -2.85 14.97 17.40
CA VAL A 154 -4.10 15.32 18.09
C VAL A 154 -4.51 14.22 19.06
N TYR A 155 -4.44 12.96 18.62
CA TYR A 155 -4.70 11.79 19.46
C TYR A 155 -3.84 11.77 20.74
N TYR A 156 -2.54 12.05 20.60
CA TYR A 156 -1.60 12.11 21.72
C TYR A 156 -1.91 13.25 22.70
N VAL A 157 -2.16 14.46 22.18
CA VAL A 157 -2.47 15.64 23.00
C VAL A 157 -3.76 15.45 23.78
N MET A 158 -4.78 14.84 23.16
CA MET A 158 -6.05 14.49 23.80
C MET A 158 -5.93 13.33 24.81
N GLY A 159 -4.75 12.71 24.95
CA GLY A 159 -4.53 11.64 25.91
C GLY A 159 -5.08 10.27 25.47
N GLY A 160 -5.22 10.04 24.16
CA GLY A 160 -5.65 8.75 23.62
C GLY A 160 -4.72 7.62 24.05
N LEU A 161 -5.29 6.48 24.44
CA LEU A 161 -4.58 5.30 24.93
C LEU A 161 -4.74 4.13 23.97
N ASP A 162 -3.66 3.42 23.69
CA ASP A 162 -3.69 2.18 22.90
C ASP A 162 -4.25 1.00 23.72
N LEU A 163 -4.39 -0.17 23.09
CA LEU A 163 -4.89 -1.41 23.74
C LEU A 163 -4.05 -1.86 24.95
N LYS A 164 -2.84 -1.33 25.13
CA LYS A 164 -1.94 -1.61 26.25
C LYS A 164 -1.87 -0.45 27.25
N GLY A 165 -2.77 0.53 27.13
CA GLY A 165 -2.80 1.71 28.00
C GLY A 165 -1.68 2.72 27.73
N ARG A 166 -1.03 2.68 26.57
CA ARG A 166 0.09 3.56 26.20
C ARG A 166 -0.43 4.77 25.43
N ARG A 167 0.15 5.94 25.69
CA ARG A 167 -0.27 7.22 25.09
C ARG A 167 0.13 7.38 23.61
N TYR A 168 0.86 6.44 23.05
CA TYR A 168 1.33 6.46 21.66
C TYR A 168 0.78 5.27 20.88
N THR A 169 0.46 5.51 19.60
CA THR A 169 -0.11 4.48 18.71
C THR A 169 0.94 3.47 18.25
N TYR A 170 2.13 3.96 17.92
CA TYR A 170 3.28 3.16 17.52
C TYR A 170 4.48 3.60 18.33
N ASN A 171 5.34 2.66 18.75
CA ASN A 171 6.55 2.99 19.53
C ASN A 171 7.44 4.02 18.80
N VAL A 172 7.48 3.96 17.46
CA VAL A 172 8.25 4.88 16.60
C VAL A 172 7.64 6.28 16.51
N LEU A 173 6.36 6.44 16.87
CA LEU A 173 5.65 7.73 16.99
C LEU A 173 5.42 8.09 18.46
N ASN A 174 6.40 7.79 19.32
CA ASN A 174 6.30 8.17 20.73
C ASN A 174 6.64 9.66 20.92
N TYR A 175 5.59 10.48 21.03
CA TYR A 175 5.71 11.93 21.23
C TYR A 175 6.22 12.34 22.62
N THR A 176 6.39 11.42 23.59
CA THR A 176 7.11 11.74 24.83
C THR A 176 8.59 12.01 24.55
N ASN A 177 9.13 11.43 23.48
CA ASN A 177 10.48 11.66 22.98
C ASN A 177 10.39 12.33 21.60
N PRO A 178 10.17 13.65 21.52
CA PRO A 178 9.87 14.35 20.28
C PRO A 178 10.97 14.20 19.22
N ARG A 179 12.23 14.04 19.64
CA ARG A 179 13.36 13.78 18.74
C ARG A 179 13.16 12.49 17.92
N GLU A 180 12.80 11.39 18.57
CA GLU A 180 12.62 10.10 17.91
C GLU A 180 11.39 10.10 16.99
N ALA A 181 10.31 10.76 17.43
CA ALA A 181 9.12 10.94 16.61
C ALA A 181 9.42 11.77 15.35
N LEU A 182 10.13 12.90 15.48
CA LEU A 182 10.51 13.75 14.36
C LEU A 182 11.46 13.04 13.39
N LEU A 183 12.44 12.29 13.89
CA LEU A 183 13.33 11.47 13.06
C LEU A 183 12.53 10.42 12.27
N THR A 184 11.58 9.76 12.91
CA THR A 184 10.70 8.78 12.24
C THR A 184 9.85 9.42 11.15
N ILE A 185 9.19 10.54 11.44
CA ILE A 185 8.38 11.28 10.46
C ILE A 185 9.24 11.76 9.29
N GLY A 186 10.43 12.29 9.56
CA GLY A 186 11.39 12.73 8.56
C GLY A 186 11.88 11.57 7.68
N LEU A 187 12.21 10.43 8.28
CA LEU A 187 12.65 9.24 7.56
C LEU A 187 11.53 8.68 6.67
N ILE A 188 10.30 8.55 7.18
CA ILE A 188 9.14 8.11 6.38
C ILE A 188 8.85 9.12 5.25
N SER A 189 9.00 10.41 5.49
CA SER A 189 8.80 11.42 4.44
C SER A 189 9.87 11.30 3.35
N ALA A 190 11.15 11.22 3.73
CA ALA A 190 12.28 11.08 2.80
C ALA A 190 12.22 9.77 2.01
N SER A 191 11.94 8.65 2.68
CA SER A 191 11.74 7.37 2.04
C SER A 191 10.56 7.41 1.05
N SER A 192 9.54 8.25 1.26
CA SER A 192 8.33 8.25 0.41
C SER A 192 8.68 8.86 -0.93
N VAL A 193 9.47 9.94 -0.89
CA VAL A 193 10.07 10.57 -2.06
C VAL A 193 11.01 9.60 -2.76
N PHE A 194 11.87 8.91 -2.01
CA PHE A 194 12.82 7.95 -2.56
C PHE A 194 12.14 6.77 -3.29
N VAL A 195 11.21 6.06 -2.64
CA VAL A 195 10.51 4.93 -3.23
C VAL A 195 9.67 5.37 -4.43
N SER A 196 8.99 6.51 -4.36
CA SER A 196 8.24 7.05 -5.51
C SER A 196 9.16 7.38 -6.70
N THR A 197 10.35 7.91 -6.41
CA THR A 197 11.37 8.21 -7.43
C THR A 197 11.92 6.93 -8.05
N LEU A 198 12.17 5.89 -7.24
CA LEU A 198 12.55 4.57 -7.75
C LEU A 198 11.48 3.98 -8.67
N GLN A 199 10.19 4.07 -8.31
CA GLN A 199 9.10 3.62 -9.19
C GLN A 199 9.07 4.40 -10.51
N TYR A 200 9.38 5.70 -10.48
CA TYR A 200 9.51 6.50 -11.69
C TYR A 200 10.68 6.04 -12.56
N VAL A 201 11.84 5.73 -11.96
CA VAL A 201 12.99 5.18 -12.68
C VAL A 201 12.66 3.83 -13.32
N VAL A 202 12.01 2.93 -12.58
CA VAL A 202 11.55 1.62 -13.10
C VAL A 202 10.60 1.80 -14.28
N TYR A 203 9.64 2.73 -14.17
CA TYR A 203 8.75 3.08 -15.27
C TYR A 203 9.52 3.56 -16.51
N ARG A 204 10.46 4.50 -16.34
CA ARG A 204 11.27 5.04 -17.44
C ARG A 204 12.13 3.95 -18.09
N PHE A 205 12.77 3.11 -17.28
CA PHE A 205 13.57 1.99 -17.74
C PHE A 205 12.73 1.01 -18.57
N ARG A 206 11.54 0.63 -18.10
CA ARG A 206 10.62 -0.22 -18.86
C ARG A 206 10.20 0.41 -20.19
N THR A 207 9.87 1.70 -20.20
CA THR A 207 9.52 2.39 -21.46
C THR A 207 10.69 2.52 -22.42
N PHE A 208 11.92 2.62 -21.91
CA PHE A 208 13.13 2.62 -22.72
C PHE A 208 13.35 1.26 -23.37
N LEU A 209 13.32 0.17 -22.60
CA LEU A 209 13.45 -1.19 -23.12
C LEU A 209 12.39 -1.51 -24.18
N ALA A 210 11.12 -1.16 -23.91
CA ALA A 210 10.04 -1.36 -24.88
C ALA A 210 10.31 -0.60 -26.19
N ARG A 211 10.84 0.62 -26.13
CA ARG A 211 11.18 1.41 -27.32
C ARG A 211 12.41 0.90 -28.06
N SER A 212 13.36 0.26 -27.38
CA SER A 212 14.56 -0.29 -28.02
C SER A 212 14.30 -1.64 -28.70
N VAL A 213 13.47 -2.50 -28.08
CA VAL A 213 13.25 -3.88 -28.53
C VAL A 213 12.14 -3.99 -29.60
N ILE A 214 11.08 -3.18 -29.50
CA ILE A 214 9.94 -3.26 -30.44
C ILE A 214 10.34 -2.89 -31.89
N PRO A 215 11.18 -1.86 -32.15
CA PRO A 215 11.64 -1.58 -33.51
C PRO A 215 12.40 -2.77 -34.11
N GLU A 216 13.33 -3.38 -33.36
CA GLU A 216 14.09 -4.55 -33.84
C GLU A 216 13.19 -5.72 -34.20
N LEU A 217 12.15 -6.00 -33.40
CA LEU A 217 11.16 -7.05 -33.68
C LEU A 217 10.34 -6.78 -34.95
N ILE A 218 9.95 -5.51 -35.18
CA ILE A 218 9.20 -5.13 -36.38
C ILE A 218 10.09 -5.23 -37.63
N PHE A 219 11.33 -4.75 -37.56
CA PHE A 219 12.28 -4.86 -38.68
C PHE A 219 12.61 -6.33 -39.00
N ALA A 220 12.82 -7.16 -37.98
CA ALA A 220 13.07 -8.60 -38.16
C ALA A 220 11.87 -9.38 -38.74
N SER A 221 10.62 -8.93 -38.51
CA SER A 221 9.46 -9.58 -39.14
C SER A 221 9.30 -9.21 -40.61
N THR A 222 9.70 -7.99 -41.00
CA THR A 222 9.62 -7.53 -42.40
C THR A 222 10.72 -8.07 -43.32
N THR A 223 11.86 -8.53 -42.78
CA THR A 223 12.95 -9.10 -43.59
C THR A 223 12.81 -10.61 -43.82
N ASN A 224 11.89 -11.27 -43.11
CA ASN A 224 11.65 -12.72 -43.17
C ASN A 224 10.37 -13.08 -43.96
N SER A 225 9.76 -12.11 -44.64
CA SER A 225 8.59 -12.26 -45.53
C SER A 225 8.96 -11.92 -46.96
#